data_AF-A0A2J8JCZ8-F1
#
_entry.id   AF-A0A2J8JCZ8-F1
#
_cell.length_a   1.000
_cell.length_b   1.000
_cell.length_c   1.000
_cell.angle_alpha   90.00
_cell.angle_beta   90.00
_cell.angle_gamma   90.00
#
_symmetry.space_group_name_H-M   'P 1'
#
loop_
_entity.id
_entity.type
_entity.pdbx_description
1 polymer ?
#
loop_
_entity_poly.entity_id
_entity_poly.type
_entity_poly.pdbx_seq_one_letter_code
_entity_poly.pdbx_strand_id
1 'polypeptide(L)'
;MLARRQRDPLQALRRRNQELKQQVDSLLSESQLKEALEPNKRQHIYQRCIQLKQAIDENKNALQKLSKADESAPVANYNQRKEEEHTLLDKLTQQLQGLAVTISRENITEYASFLPFFFKDISPIALMFNSKTYSSIDINK
;
A
#
# COMPACT_ATOMS: atom_id res chain seq x y z
N MET A 1 -20.11 -10.05 31.72
CA MET A 1 -19.37 -9.17 30.78
C MET A 1 -19.51 -9.75 29.38
N LEU A 2 -20.33 -9.13 28.52
CA LEU A 2 -20.52 -9.61 27.14
C LEU A 2 -19.27 -9.26 26.33
N ALA A 3 -18.42 -10.25 26.07
CA ALA A 3 -17.43 -10.15 25.02
C ALA A 3 -18.18 -9.71 23.75
N ARG A 4 -17.91 -8.47 23.29
CA ARG A 4 -18.42 -8.01 22.00
C ARG A 4 -17.80 -8.92 20.95
N ARG A 5 -18.47 -10.05 20.67
CA ARG A 5 -18.26 -10.79 19.43
C ARG A 5 -18.30 -9.71 18.35
N GLN A 6 -17.23 -9.56 17.57
CA GLN A 6 -17.30 -8.76 16.36
C GLN A 6 -18.32 -9.47 15.47
N ARG A 7 -19.59 -9.16 15.70
CA ARG A 7 -20.70 -9.46 14.81
C ARG A 7 -20.30 -8.73 13.53
N ASP A 8 -20.14 -9.49 12.46
CA ASP A 8 -19.81 -8.99 11.13
C ASP A 8 -18.31 -8.66 10.93
N PRO A 9 -17.41 -9.66 10.97
CA PRO A 9 -15.99 -9.47 10.74
C PRO A 9 -15.68 -8.89 9.35
N LEU A 10 -16.48 -9.20 8.32
CA LEU A 10 -16.40 -8.52 7.03
C LEU A 10 -16.64 -7.02 7.21
N GLN A 11 -17.69 -6.60 7.92
CA GLN A 11 -17.99 -5.17 8.15
C GLN A 11 -16.88 -4.46 8.94
N ALA A 12 -16.31 -5.13 9.94
CA ALA A 12 -15.17 -4.59 10.68
C ALA A 12 -13.96 -4.36 9.76
N LEU A 13 -13.71 -5.28 8.82
CA LEU A 13 -12.63 -5.17 7.84
C LEU A 13 -12.91 -4.05 6.83
N ARG A 14 -14.15 -3.93 6.33
CA ARG A 14 -14.58 -2.82 5.45
C ARG A 14 -14.29 -1.47 6.06
N ARG A 15 -14.61 -1.27 7.34
CA ARG A 15 -14.34 -0.01 8.05
C ARG A 15 -12.84 0.32 8.04
N ARG A 16 -11.99 -0.66 8.36
CA ARG A 16 -10.53 -0.49 8.31
C ARG A 16 -10.03 -0.19 6.89
N ASN A 17 -10.58 -0.83 5.87
CA ASN A 17 -10.22 -0.54 4.48
C ASN A 17 -10.58 0.88 4.06
N GLN A 18 -11.70 1.41 4.52
CA GLN A 18 -12.07 2.81 4.30
C GLN A 18 -11.11 3.78 5.02
N GLU A 19 -10.71 3.46 6.25
CA GLU A 19 -9.69 4.23 6.98
C GLU A 19 -8.33 4.19 6.24
N LEU A 20 -7.93 3.03 5.70
CA LEU A 20 -6.72 2.91 4.87
C LEU A 20 -6.83 3.74 3.59
N LYS A 21 -7.99 3.69 2.92
CA LYS A 21 -8.25 4.52 1.74
C LYS A 21 -8.05 6.01 2.06
N GLN A 22 -8.65 6.50 3.14
CA GLN A 22 -8.50 7.89 3.56
C GLN A 22 -7.03 8.23 3.80
N GLN A 23 -6.28 7.35 4.47
CA GLN A 23 -4.84 7.57 4.72
C GLN A 23 -4.02 7.59 3.43
N VAL A 24 -4.32 6.73 2.45
CA VAL A 24 -3.68 6.73 1.14
C VAL A 24 -4.00 8.02 0.38
N ASP A 25 -5.27 8.44 0.35
CA ASP A 25 -5.70 9.68 -0.31
C ASP A 25 -5.05 10.92 0.33
N SER A 26 -4.98 10.98 1.65
CA SER A 26 -4.24 12.01 2.39
C SER A 26 -2.76 12.01 2.02
N LEU A 27 -2.11 10.84 1.99
CA LEU A 27 -0.70 10.72 1.65
C LEU A 27 -0.41 11.14 0.20
N LEU A 28 -1.29 10.80 -0.74
CA LEU A 28 -1.21 11.25 -2.12
C LEU A 28 -1.33 12.77 -2.21
N SER A 29 -2.27 13.36 -1.47
CA SER A 29 -2.45 14.82 -1.42
C SER A 29 -1.22 15.50 -0.82
N GLU A 30 -0.70 14.98 0.30
CA GLU A 30 0.54 15.44 0.94
C GLU A 30 1.73 15.38 -0.05
N SER A 31 1.82 14.33 -0.87
CA SER A 31 2.88 14.20 -1.87
C SER A 31 2.74 15.14 -3.07
N GLN A 32 1.51 15.57 -3.41
CA GLN A 32 1.22 16.47 -4.52
C GLN A 32 1.44 17.93 -4.17
N LEU A 33 1.43 18.28 -2.88
CA LEU A 33 1.75 19.61 -2.39
C LEU A 33 3.25 19.85 -2.62
N LYS A 34 3.56 20.37 -3.82
CA LYS A 34 4.86 20.74 -4.39
C LYS A 34 5.71 21.71 -3.56
N GLU A 35 5.36 22.01 -2.32
CA GLU A 35 6.21 22.80 -1.44
C GLU A 35 7.44 21.98 -1.05
N ALA A 36 8.48 22.12 -1.88
CA ALA A 36 9.88 21.76 -1.66
C ALA A 36 10.00 20.52 -0.77
N LEU A 37 9.88 19.36 -1.39
CA LEU A 37 9.84 18.04 -0.76
C LEU A 37 11.20 17.79 -0.06
N GLU A 38 11.37 18.41 1.11
CA GLU A 38 12.51 18.30 2.00
C GLU A 38 12.86 16.81 2.11
N PRO A 39 14.14 16.42 2.04
CA PRO A 39 14.52 15.01 2.09
C PRO A 39 13.92 14.30 3.32
N ASN A 40 13.76 15.00 4.44
CA ASN A 40 13.09 14.49 5.63
C ASN A 40 11.58 14.21 5.42
N LYS A 41 10.86 15.12 4.75
CA LYS A 41 9.43 14.92 4.41
C LYS A 41 9.25 13.76 3.42
N ARG A 42 10.18 13.59 2.47
CA ARG A 42 10.20 12.45 1.54
C ARG A 42 10.37 11.13 2.28
N GLN A 43 11.34 11.07 3.18
CA GLN A 43 11.57 9.89 4.03
C GLN A 43 10.32 9.58 4.84
N HIS A 44 9.68 10.60 5.42
CA HIS A 44 8.44 10.45 6.18
C HIS A 44 7.28 9.90 5.33
N ILE A 45 7.04 10.47 4.14
CA ILE A 45 6.01 9.99 3.20
C ILE A 45 6.30 8.54 2.81
N TYR A 46 7.57 8.22 2.50
CA TYR A 46 7.98 6.88 2.11
C TYR A 46 7.81 5.85 3.25
N GLN A 47 8.16 6.22 4.48
CA GLN A 47 7.91 5.42 5.68
C GLN A 47 6.41 5.13 5.86
N ARG A 48 5.56 6.14 5.66
CA ARG A 48 4.10 5.98 5.71
C ARG A 48 3.59 5.08 4.58
N CYS A 49 4.15 5.17 3.37
CA CYS A 49 3.83 4.24 2.28
C CYS A 49 4.09 2.77 2.68
N ILE A 50 5.22 2.50 3.37
CA ILE A 50 5.59 1.14 3.83
C ILE A 50 4.56 0.64 4.83
N GLN A 51 4.23 1.47 5.82
CA GLN A 51 3.25 1.12 6.86
C GLN A 51 1.86 0.87 6.27
N LEU A 52 1.40 1.72 5.35
CA LEU A 52 0.11 1.55 4.70
C LEU A 52 0.08 0.30 3.81
N LYS A 53 1.16 0.03 3.06
CA LYS A 53 1.26 -1.20 2.27
C LYS A 53 1.20 -2.43 3.17
N GLN A 54 1.91 -2.44 4.29
CA GLN A 54 1.87 -3.55 5.23
C GLN A 54 0.46 -3.77 5.79
N ALA A 55 -0.21 -2.70 6.22
CA ALA A 55 -1.57 -2.79 6.74
C ALA A 55 -2.58 -3.28 5.68
N ILE A 56 -2.40 -2.88 4.42
CA ILE A 56 -3.20 -3.38 3.29
C ILE A 56 -2.96 -4.88 3.08
N ASP A 57 -1.70 -5.32 3.08
CA ASP A 57 -1.34 -6.74 2.89
C ASP A 57 -1.84 -7.61 4.06
N GLU A 58 -1.77 -7.11 5.29
CA GLU A 58 -2.35 -7.76 6.48
C GLU A 58 -3.88 -7.86 6.37
N ASN A 59 -4.55 -6.78 5.94
CA ASN A 59 -6.00 -6.80 5.72
C ASN A 59 -6.41 -7.71 4.56
N LYS A 60 -5.63 -7.79 3.47
CA LYS A 60 -5.85 -8.77 2.39
C LYS A 60 -5.76 -10.20 2.90
N ASN A 61 -4.75 -10.51 3.70
CA ASN A 61 -4.59 -11.82 4.33
C ASN A 61 -5.75 -12.14 5.27
N ALA A 62 -6.18 -11.17 6.08
CA ALA A 62 -7.35 -11.32 6.95
C ALA A 62 -8.63 -11.56 6.13
N LEU A 63 -8.85 -10.79 5.06
CA LEU A 63 -9.98 -10.92 4.17
C LEU A 63 -9.98 -12.28 3.46
N GLN A 64 -8.82 -12.76 3.02
CA GLN A 64 -8.67 -14.09 2.42
C GLN A 64 -9.09 -15.19 3.39
N LYS A 65 -8.65 -15.10 4.66
CA LYS A 65 -8.98 -16.05 5.73
C LYS A 65 -10.44 -15.99 6.19
N LEU A 66 -11.14 -14.87 5.99
CA LEU A 66 -12.55 -14.75 6.37
C LEU A 66 -13.45 -15.65 5.52
N SER A 67 -14.20 -16.52 6.19
CA SER A 67 -15.17 -17.43 5.59
C SER A 67 -16.61 -17.04 5.94
N LYS A 68 -17.57 -17.50 5.14
CA LYS A 68 -19.00 -17.30 5.43
C LYS A 68 -19.42 -17.88 6.79
N ALA A 69 -18.68 -18.85 7.32
CA ALA A 69 -18.96 -19.49 8.61
C ALA A 69 -18.60 -18.59 9.80
N ASP A 70 -17.79 -17.55 9.60
CA ASP A 70 -17.40 -16.58 10.62
C ASP A 70 -18.44 -15.46 10.80
N GLU A 71 -19.40 -15.36 9.88
CA GLU A 71 -20.47 -14.36 9.90
C GLU A 71 -21.64 -14.82 10.79
N SER A 72 -22.06 -13.95 11.71
CA SER A 72 -23.16 -14.24 12.64
C SER A 72 -24.54 -14.16 11.98
N ALA A 73 -24.64 -13.53 10.81
CA ALA A 73 -25.87 -13.36 10.07
C ALA A 73 -25.66 -13.74 8.59
N PRO A 74 -26.70 -14.26 7.91
CA PRO A 74 -26.63 -14.49 6.47
C PRO A 74 -26.46 -13.17 5.72
N VAL A 75 -25.21 -12.88 5.32
CA VAL A 75 -24.90 -11.72 4.49
C VAL A 75 -25.24 -12.07 3.04
N ALA A 76 -26.35 -11.50 2.53
CA ALA A 76 -26.65 -11.56 1.10
C ALA A 76 -25.47 -10.97 0.32
N ASN A 77 -25.04 -11.67 -0.74
CA ASN A 77 -23.91 -11.28 -1.58
C ASN A 77 -22.55 -11.21 -0.85
N TYR A 78 -22.32 -12.04 0.19
CA TYR A 78 -21.03 -12.10 0.91
C TYR A 78 -19.81 -12.20 0.00
N ASN A 79 -19.84 -13.10 -0.99
CA ASN A 79 -18.72 -13.31 -1.91
C ASN A 79 -18.45 -12.06 -2.76
N GLN A 80 -19.51 -11.42 -3.25
CA GLN A 80 -19.37 -10.19 -4.04
C GLN A 80 -18.82 -9.05 -3.19
N ARG A 81 -19.30 -8.87 -1.96
CA ARG A 81 -18.77 -7.87 -1.04
C ARG A 81 -17.30 -8.13 -0.69
N LYS A 82 -16.91 -9.39 -0.50
CA LYS A 82 -15.52 -9.77 -0.27
C LYS A 82 -14.65 -9.43 -1.48
N GLU A 83 -15.12 -9.69 -2.69
CA GLU A 83 -14.41 -9.37 -3.94
C GLU A 83 -14.26 -7.85 -4.15
N GLU A 84 -15.30 -7.07 -3.86
CA GLU A 84 -15.28 -5.60 -3.93
C GLU A 84 -14.20 -5.02 -2.99
N GLU A 85 -14.05 -5.58 -1.79
CA GLU A 85 -13.02 -5.18 -0.84
C GLU A 85 -11.61 -5.61 -1.27
N HIS A 86 -11.46 -6.79 -1.88
CA HIS A 86 -10.20 -7.19 -2.51
C HIS A 86 -9.79 -6.21 -3.62
N THR A 87 -10.73 -5.89 -4.51
CA THR A 87 -10.52 -4.93 -5.61
C THR A 87 -10.14 -3.55 -5.09
N LEU A 88 -10.76 -3.08 -4.00
CA LEU A 88 -10.40 -1.82 -3.36
C LEU A 88 -8.95 -1.86 -2.85
N LEU A 89 -8.57 -2.90 -2.11
CA LEU A 89 -7.22 -3.05 -1.56
C LEU A 89 -6.16 -3.17 -2.66
N ASP A 90 -6.48 -3.82 -3.80
CA ASP A 90 -5.61 -3.85 -4.98
C ASP A 90 -5.36 -2.46 -5.55
N LYS A 91 -6.42 -1.67 -5.74
CA LYS A 91 -6.30 -0.29 -6.23
C LYS A 91 -5.44 0.57 -5.30
N LEU A 92 -5.64 0.47 -3.98
CA LEU A 92 -4.83 1.19 -3.00
C LEU A 92 -3.35 0.77 -3.05
N THR A 93 -3.09 -0.54 -3.22
CA THR A 93 -1.73 -1.07 -3.37
C THR A 93 -1.05 -0.46 -4.59
N GLN A 94 -1.74 -0.43 -5.73
CA GLN A 94 -1.21 0.14 -6.98
C GLN A 94 -0.92 1.65 -6.84
N GLN A 95 -1.80 2.40 -6.18
CA GLN A 95 -1.60 3.83 -5.92
C GLN A 95 -0.37 4.08 -5.05
N LEU A 96 -0.19 3.31 -3.97
CA LEU A 96 0.98 3.40 -3.09
C LEU A 96 2.27 3.02 -3.81
N GLN A 97 2.24 1.97 -4.64
CA GLN A 97 3.39 1.57 -5.45
C GLN A 97 3.77 2.69 -6.43
N GLY A 98 2.81 3.27 -7.16
CA GLY A 98 3.06 4.39 -8.06
C GLY A 98 3.68 5.60 -7.35
N LEU A 99 3.16 5.93 -6.16
CA LEU A 99 3.72 6.98 -5.31
C LEU A 99 5.16 6.66 -4.88
N ALA A 100 5.41 5.45 -4.39
CA ALA A 100 6.75 5.02 -3.98
C ALA A 100 7.76 5.05 -5.14
N VAL A 101 7.35 4.64 -6.36
CA VAL A 101 8.17 4.75 -7.57
C VAL A 101 8.53 6.22 -7.82
N THR A 102 7.55 7.11 -7.75
CA THR A 102 7.71 8.54 -8.02
C THR A 102 8.70 9.16 -7.04
N ILE A 103 8.54 8.89 -5.74
CA ILE A 103 9.45 9.36 -4.69
C ILE A 103 10.86 8.79 -4.88
N SER A 104 10.99 7.50 -5.23
CA SER A 104 12.30 6.85 -5.42
C SER A 104 13.08 7.40 -6.62
N ARG A 105 12.40 7.79 -7.71
CA ARG A 105 13.04 8.41 -8.88
C ARG A 105 13.67 9.76 -8.54
N GLU A 106 13.11 10.47 -7.57
CA GLU A 106 13.62 11.76 -7.10
C GLU A 106 14.78 11.63 -6.10
N ASN A 107 15.07 10.44 -5.55
CA ASN A 107 16.18 10.19 -4.63
C ASN A 107 16.76 8.78 -4.80
N ILE A 108 17.62 8.62 -5.80
CA ILE A 108 18.13 7.31 -6.25
C ILE A 108 19.08 6.64 -5.22
N THR A 109 19.70 7.41 -4.32
CA THR A 109 20.77 6.92 -3.43
C THR A 109 20.33 6.36 -2.08
N GLU A 110 19.21 6.82 -1.50
CA GLU A 110 18.82 6.45 -0.12
C GLU A 110 17.67 5.43 -0.05
N TYR A 111 16.82 5.36 -1.08
CA TYR A 111 15.59 4.56 -1.08
C TYR A 111 15.77 3.20 -1.77
N ALA A 112 16.95 2.93 -2.34
CA ALA A 112 17.29 1.69 -3.05
C ALA A 112 17.16 0.44 -2.17
N SER A 113 17.45 0.55 -0.87
CA SER A 113 17.32 -0.53 0.12
C SER A 113 15.87 -0.93 0.42
N PHE A 114 14.91 -0.05 0.13
CA PHE A 114 13.50 -0.26 0.45
C PHE A 114 12.63 -0.58 -0.77
N LEU A 115 13.16 -0.45 -1.99
CA LEU A 115 12.51 -0.95 -3.23
C LEU A 115 11.99 -2.40 -3.10
N PRO A 116 12.70 -3.36 -2.47
CA PRO A 116 12.19 -4.73 -2.32
C PRO A 116 10.84 -4.82 -1.58
N PHE A 117 10.51 -3.82 -0.75
CA PHE A 117 9.27 -3.79 0.02
C PHE A 117 8.04 -3.50 -0.85
N PHE A 118 8.18 -2.63 -1.85
CA PHE A 118 7.07 -2.24 -2.73
C PHE A 118 6.95 -3.10 -3.98
N PHE A 119 8.08 -3.62 -4.46
CA PHE A 119 8.17 -4.35 -5.74
C PHE A 119 8.25 -5.87 -5.58
N LYS A 120 8.01 -6.42 -4.38
CA LYS A 120 8.05 -7.88 -4.14
C LYS A 120 7.13 -8.69 -5.07
N ASP A 121 6.06 -8.06 -5.54
CA ASP A 121 5.06 -8.64 -6.45
C ASP A 121 5.22 -8.21 -7.93
N ILE A 122 6.18 -7.33 -8.23
CA ILE A 122 6.43 -6.81 -9.58
C ILE A 122 7.59 -7.60 -10.19
N SER A 123 7.34 -8.25 -11.34
CA SER A 123 8.34 -9.05 -12.05
C SER A 123 9.69 -8.32 -12.20
N PRO A 124 10.84 -9.00 -12.02
CA PRO A 124 12.17 -8.38 -12.04
C PRO A 124 12.50 -7.63 -13.35
N ILE A 125 11.78 -7.91 -14.43
CA ILE A 125 11.89 -7.22 -15.73
C ILE A 125 11.48 -5.74 -15.63
N ALA A 126 10.51 -5.37 -14.77
CA ALA A 126 10.10 -3.98 -14.61
C ALA A 126 11.09 -3.17 -13.76
N LEU A 127 11.84 -3.83 -12.86
CA LEU A 127 12.96 -3.25 -12.12
C LEU A 127 14.16 -2.96 -13.06
N MET A 128 14.35 -3.76 -14.10
CA MET A 128 15.42 -3.55 -15.10
C MET A 128 15.20 -2.32 -16.00
N PHE A 129 13.97 -1.81 -16.11
CA PHE A 129 13.73 -0.54 -16.82
C PHE A 129 14.24 0.69 -16.07
N ASN A 130 14.61 0.55 -14.79
CA ASN A 130 15.09 1.65 -13.94
C ASN A 130 16.62 1.63 -13.72
N SER A 131 17.32 0.57 -14.16
CA SER A 131 18.79 0.44 -14.03
C SER A 131 19.57 0.94 -15.25
N LYS A 132 18.92 1.42 -16.32
CA LYS A 132 19.61 2.00 -17.49
C LYS A 132 20.18 3.40 -17.28
N THR A 133 19.99 4.02 -16.12
CA THR A 133 20.63 5.29 -15.73
C THR A 133 21.77 5.12 -14.72
N TYR A 134 22.24 3.89 -14.47
CA TYR A 134 23.30 3.59 -13.49
C TYR A 134 24.71 3.40 -14.11
N SER A 135 24.99 4.01 -15.26
CA SER A 135 26.31 3.89 -15.91
C SER A 135 26.90 5.21 -16.44
N SER A 136 26.73 6.31 -15.72
CA SER A 136 27.57 7.50 -15.91
C SER A 136 27.83 8.20 -14.58
N ILE A 137 28.59 7.55 -13.70
CA ILE A 137 29.44 8.29 -12.78
C ILE A 137 30.82 8.25 -13.42
N ASP A 138 31.11 9.30 -14.19
CA ASP A 138 32.45 9.66 -14.62
C ASP A 138 33.33 9.79 -13.36
N ILE A 139 34.17 8.78 -13.12
CA ILE A 139 35.32 8.93 -12.24
C ILE A 139 36.38 9.65 -13.07
N ASN A 140 36.32 10.98 -13.05
CA ASN A 140 37.42 11.86 -13.44
C ASN A 140 37.86 12.64 -12.20
N LYS A 141 38.84 12.10 -11.47
CA LYS A 141 40.05 12.79 -11.01
C LYS A 141 40.96 11.85 -10.23
#